data_AF-A0A976L4Z5-F1
#
_entry.id   AF-A0A976L4Z5-F1
#
_cell.length_a   1.000
_cell.length_b   1.000
_cell.length_c   1.000
_cell.angle_alpha   90.00
_cell.angle_beta   90.00
_cell.angle_gamma   90.00
#
_symmetry.space_group_name_H-M   'P 1'
#
loop_
_entity.id
_entity.type
_entity.pdbx_description
1 polymer ?
#
loop_
_entity_poly.entity_id
_entity_poly.type
_entity_poly.pdbx_seq_one_letter_code
_entity_poly.pdbx_strand_id
1 'polypeptide(L)'
;MASLRTKLVVQKISEIIRNSGNNESICMGKILREAGYSKQTSLKPKLVTETNGYKEEMAKLLPDLVLVNKHEELLNAYKLKTTRIDKRLSDKEIKEIVEGLPDCKVRDIVRNKNSGSAVCRYWAPDYMTRLSALDMMYKIMGYYHQHKQSANNPVEVRFINYADTKHTT
;
A
#
# COMPACT_ATOMS: atom_id res chain seq x y z
N MET A 1 21.14 -12.66 -21.76
CA MET A 1 21.56 -13.56 -20.66
C MET A 1 21.79 -12.73 -19.40
N ALA A 2 21.06 -13.04 -18.32
CA ALA A 2 21.19 -12.32 -17.06
C ALA A 2 22.51 -12.68 -16.34
N SER A 3 23.20 -11.64 -15.83
CA SER A 3 24.43 -11.81 -15.06
C SER A 3 24.16 -12.52 -13.73
N LEU A 4 25.15 -13.26 -13.23
CA LEU A 4 25.08 -13.96 -11.95
C LEU A 4 24.77 -13.00 -10.79
N ARG A 5 25.31 -11.77 -10.86
CA ARG A 5 25.01 -10.68 -9.91
C ARG A 5 23.55 -10.24 -10.00
N THR A 6 23.00 -10.15 -11.20
CA THR A 6 21.58 -9.79 -11.43
C THR A 6 20.65 -10.83 -10.79
N LYS A 7 20.97 -12.12 -10.92
CA LYS A 7 20.21 -13.21 -10.28
C LYS A 7 20.23 -13.11 -8.76
N LEU A 8 21.39 -12.81 -8.15
CA LEU A 8 21.52 -12.60 -6.71
C LEU A 8 20.71 -11.40 -6.21
N VAL A 9 20.67 -10.31 -6.97
CA VAL A 9 19.81 -9.14 -6.65
C VAL A 9 18.34 -9.56 -6.61
N VAL A 10 17.87 -10.26 -7.64
CA VAL A 10 16.47 -10.71 -7.74
C VAL A 10 16.12 -11.69 -6.60
N GLN A 11 17.03 -12.60 -6.25
CA GLN A 11 16.85 -13.51 -5.10
C GLN A 11 16.72 -12.73 -3.78
N LYS A 12 17.60 -11.77 -3.52
CA LYS A 12 17.51 -10.91 -2.32
C LYS A 12 16.21 -10.11 -2.29
N ILE A 13 15.78 -9.58 -3.43
CA ILE A 13 14.47 -8.89 -3.54
C ILE A 13 13.34 -9.87 -3.19
N SER A 14 13.36 -11.10 -3.70
CA SER A 14 12.37 -12.11 -3.36
C SER A 14 12.35 -12.44 -1.86
N GLU A 15 13.51 -12.53 -1.21
CA GLU A 15 13.60 -12.79 0.24
C GLU A 15 13.00 -11.63 1.04
N ILE A 16 13.31 -10.39 0.65
CA ILE A 16 12.79 -9.19 1.29
C ILE A 16 11.26 -9.13 1.14
N ILE A 17 10.73 -9.42 -0.04
CA ILE A 17 9.28 -9.46 -0.29
C ILE A 17 8.61 -10.52 0.61
N ARG A 18 9.21 -11.72 0.73
CA ARG A 18 8.67 -12.79 1.60
C ARG A 18 8.73 -12.46 3.08
N ASN A 19 9.73 -11.70 3.51
CA ASN A 19 9.97 -11.34 4.90
C ASN A 19 9.45 -9.93 5.26
N SER A 20 8.60 -9.32 4.42
CA SER A 20 8.19 -7.91 4.54
C SER A 20 7.35 -7.57 5.79
N GLY A 21 7.11 -8.53 6.69
CA GLY A 21 6.53 -8.28 8.01
C GLY A 21 7.45 -7.46 8.93
N ASN A 22 8.76 -7.44 8.65
CA ASN A 22 9.70 -6.53 9.28
C ASN A 22 9.72 -5.22 8.47
N ASN A 23 9.17 -4.14 9.01
CA ASN A 23 9.01 -2.81 8.39
C ASN A 23 10.33 -2.08 8.01
N GLU A 24 11.44 -2.79 7.79
CA GLU A 24 12.69 -2.17 7.34
C GLU A 24 12.66 -1.95 5.82
N SER A 25 12.48 -0.69 5.43
CA SER A 25 12.65 -0.28 4.03
C SER A 25 14.13 -0.39 3.63
N ILE A 26 14.49 -1.42 2.87
CA ILE A 26 15.87 -1.59 2.37
C ILE A 26 16.04 -0.82 1.07
N CYS A 27 17.05 0.05 1.02
CA CYS A 27 17.39 0.79 -0.20
C CYS A 27 17.99 -0.12 -1.27
N MET A 28 17.58 0.04 -2.53
CA MET A 28 18.07 -0.72 -3.69
C MET A 28 19.60 -0.69 -3.81
N GLY A 29 20.24 0.44 -3.48
CA GLY A 29 21.70 0.54 -3.50
C GLY A 29 22.40 -0.43 -2.54
N LYS A 30 21.78 -0.72 -1.37
CA LYS A 30 22.27 -1.69 -0.39
C LYS A 30 22.14 -3.12 -0.94
N ILE A 31 21.02 -3.45 -1.57
CA ILE A 31 20.81 -4.75 -2.23
C ILE A 31 21.85 -4.99 -3.32
N LEU A 32 22.11 -3.99 -4.18
CA LEU A 32 23.15 -4.05 -5.20
C LEU A 32 24.54 -4.25 -4.59
N ARG A 33 24.83 -3.55 -3.48
CA ARG A 33 26.12 -3.68 -2.78
C ARG A 33 26.33 -5.10 -2.26
N GLU A 34 25.30 -5.68 -1.64
CA GLU A 34 25.33 -7.06 -1.12
C GLU A 34 25.40 -8.11 -2.23
N ALA A 35 24.87 -7.82 -3.42
CA ALA A 35 25.01 -8.67 -4.60
C ALA A 35 26.36 -8.52 -5.33
N GLY A 36 27.28 -7.73 -4.78
CA GLY A 36 28.66 -7.59 -5.29
C GLY A 36 28.86 -6.52 -6.36
N TYR A 37 27.95 -5.55 -6.49
CA TYR A 37 28.17 -4.39 -7.36
C TYR A 37 29.15 -3.36 -6.74
N SER A 38 29.85 -2.63 -7.61
CA SER A 38 30.77 -1.58 -7.19
C SER A 38 30.01 -0.42 -6.53
N LYS A 39 30.69 0.36 -5.68
CA LYS A 39 30.08 1.50 -4.98
C LYS A 39 29.44 2.51 -5.96
N GLN A 40 30.10 2.76 -7.09
CA GLN A 40 29.59 3.67 -8.13
C GLN A 40 28.31 3.14 -8.78
N THR A 41 28.25 1.84 -9.09
CA THR A 41 27.06 1.23 -9.69
C THR A 41 25.91 1.13 -8.69
N SER A 42 26.18 0.81 -7.43
CA SER A 42 25.16 0.77 -6.36
C SER A 42 24.52 2.13 -6.08
N LEU A 43 25.24 3.23 -6.28
CA LEU A 43 24.70 4.60 -6.17
C LEU A 43 23.82 5.00 -7.36
N LYS A 44 23.84 4.24 -8.45
CA LYS A 44 23.04 4.49 -9.66
C LYS A 44 22.21 3.25 -10.04
N PRO A 45 21.19 2.86 -9.24
CA PRO A 45 20.45 1.62 -9.44
C PRO A 45 19.81 1.45 -10.82
N LYS A 46 19.41 2.57 -11.46
CA LYS A 46 18.84 2.59 -12.81
C LYS A 46 19.67 1.82 -13.84
N LEU A 47 21.00 1.89 -13.72
CA LEU A 47 21.94 1.21 -14.63
C LEU A 47 21.80 -0.32 -14.60
N VAL A 48 21.24 -0.89 -13.54
CA VAL A 48 21.02 -2.33 -13.40
C VAL A 48 19.54 -2.65 -13.65
N THR A 49 18.62 -1.87 -13.08
CA THR A 49 17.18 -2.17 -13.12
C THR A 49 16.56 -1.97 -14.50
N GLU A 50 17.12 -1.09 -15.34
CA GLU A 50 16.60 -0.84 -16.69
C GLU A 50 17.13 -1.84 -17.72
N THR A 51 18.12 -2.67 -17.36
CA THR A 51 18.70 -3.66 -18.26
C THR A 51 17.73 -4.81 -18.57
N ASN A 52 17.76 -5.29 -19.82
CA ASN A 52 16.88 -6.39 -20.26
C ASN A 52 17.06 -7.65 -19.41
N GLY A 53 18.30 -7.99 -19.04
CA GLY A 53 18.57 -9.16 -18.21
C GLY A 53 17.98 -9.09 -16.80
N TYR A 54 17.86 -7.88 -16.22
CA TYR A 54 17.17 -7.71 -14.94
C TYR A 54 15.66 -7.86 -15.10
N LYS A 55 15.08 -7.24 -16.14
CA LYS A 55 13.65 -7.34 -16.43
C LYS A 55 13.21 -8.79 -16.69
N GLU A 56 14.00 -9.55 -17.44
CA GLU A 56 13.76 -10.98 -17.71
C GLU A 56 13.74 -11.82 -16.43
N GLU A 57 14.70 -11.62 -15.52
CA GLU A 57 14.75 -12.38 -14.26
C GLU A 57 13.64 -11.94 -13.29
N MET A 58 13.29 -10.65 -13.27
CA MET A 58 12.15 -10.16 -12.50
C MET A 58 10.83 -10.70 -13.01
N ALA A 59 10.64 -10.83 -14.33
CA ALA A 59 9.44 -11.41 -14.92
C ALA A 59 9.25 -12.90 -14.55
N LYS A 60 10.34 -13.64 -14.29
CA LYS A 60 10.26 -15.01 -13.75
C LYS A 60 9.77 -15.04 -12.31
N LEU A 61 10.17 -14.05 -11.51
CA LEU A 61 9.76 -13.95 -10.12
C LEU A 61 8.31 -13.46 -9.97
N LEU A 62 7.92 -12.48 -10.79
CA LEU A 62 6.60 -11.86 -10.80
C LEU A 62 6.08 -11.82 -12.24
N PRO A 63 5.46 -12.90 -12.72
CA PRO A 63 4.86 -12.93 -14.05
C PRO A 63 3.71 -11.93 -14.15
N ASP A 64 3.64 -11.19 -15.28
CA ASP A 64 2.64 -10.13 -15.49
C ASP A 64 1.20 -10.61 -15.29
N LEU A 65 0.87 -11.83 -15.76
CA LEU A 65 -0.47 -12.40 -15.61
C LEU A 65 -0.86 -12.57 -14.13
N VAL A 66 0.08 -13.00 -13.29
CA VAL A 66 -0.18 -13.16 -11.85
C VAL A 66 -0.38 -11.80 -11.19
N LEU A 67 0.39 -10.80 -11.61
CA LEU A 67 0.27 -9.44 -11.10
C LEU A 67 -1.09 -8.83 -11.45
N VAL A 68 -1.55 -8.97 -12.69
CA VAL A 68 -2.87 -8.49 -13.14
C VAL A 68 -3.99 -9.15 -12.33
N ASN A 69 -3.96 -10.48 -12.17
CA ASN A 69 -4.96 -11.21 -11.40
C ASN A 69 -5.01 -10.71 -9.94
N LYS A 70 -3.85 -10.44 -9.33
CA LYS A 70 -3.80 -9.89 -7.96
C LYS A 70 -4.31 -8.47 -7.88
N HIS A 71 -4.07 -7.64 -8.89
CA HIS A 71 -4.67 -6.31 -8.94
C HIS A 71 -6.20 -6.38 -9.02
N GLU A 72 -6.74 -7.27 -9.84
CA GLU A 72 -8.18 -7.48 -9.94
C GLU A 72 -8.79 -7.96 -8.61
N GLU A 73 -8.14 -8.89 -7.91
CA GLU A 73 -8.54 -9.33 -6.57
C GLU A 73 -8.59 -8.14 -5.57
N LEU A 74 -7.59 -7.25 -5.59
CA LEU A 74 -7.54 -6.10 -4.69
C LEU A 74 -8.58 -5.03 -5.01
N LEU A 75 -8.85 -4.78 -6.30
CA LEU A 75 -9.92 -3.87 -6.74
C LEU A 75 -11.31 -4.38 -6.33
N ASN A 76 -11.48 -5.70 -6.26
CA ASN A 76 -12.70 -6.35 -5.84
C ASN A 76 -12.70 -6.76 -4.37
N ALA A 77 -11.76 -6.27 -3.54
CA ALA A 77 -11.65 -6.69 -2.15
C ALA A 77 -12.90 -6.35 -1.33
N TYR A 78 -13.35 -7.29 -0.51
CA TYR A 78 -14.43 -7.15 0.46
C TYR A 78 -13.96 -7.53 1.86
N LYS A 79 -14.52 -6.88 2.88
CA LYS A 79 -14.25 -7.14 4.28
C LYS A 79 -15.54 -7.46 5.01
N LEU A 80 -15.48 -8.45 5.90
CA LEU A 80 -16.59 -8.76 6.79
C LEU A 80 -16.69 -7.65 7.84
N LYS A 81 -17.83 -6.95 7.87
CA LYS A 81 -18.18 -5.99 8.91
C LYS A 81 -19.29 -6.55 9.77
N THR A 82 -19.24 -6.18 11.04
CA THR A 82 -20.24 -6.55 12.05
C THR A 82 -20.81 -5.27 12.63
N THR A 83 -22.13 -5.11 12.56
CA THR A 83 -22.85 -3.99 13.17
C THR A 83 -23.89 -4.50 14.14
N ARG A 84 -24.11 -3.74 15.22
CA ARG A 84 -25.21 -3.97 16.15
C ARG A 84 -26.38 -3.12 15.72
N ILE A 85 -27.54 -3.74 15.57
CA ILE A 85 -28.77 -3.13 15.10
C ILE A 85 -29.86 -3.34 16.16
N ASP A 86 -30.82 -2.43 16.25
CA ASP A 86 -31.94 -2.52 17.18
C ASP A 86 -32.70 -3.84 16.97
N LYS A 87 -33.05 -4.50 18.08
CA LYS A 87 -33.82 -5.74 18.11
C LYS A 87 -35.25 -5.56 17.55
N ARG A 88 -35.78 -4.33 17.58
CA ARG A 88 -37.13 -4.01 17.10
C ARG A 88 -37.29 -4.18 15.59
N LEU A 89 -36.22 -3.96 14.84
CA LEU A 89 -36.24 -4.14 13.39
C LEU A 89 -36.36 -5.63 13.07
N SER A 90 -37.17 -5.95 12.07
CA SER A 90 -37.29 -7.28 11.49
C SER A 90 -36.07 -7.63 10.63
N ASP A 91 -35.84 -8.92 10.38
CA ASP A 91 -34.71 -9.35 9.54
C ASP A 91 -34.81 -8.80 8.11
N LYS A 92 -36.02 -8.57 7.60
CA LYS A 92 -36.27 -7.97 6.29
C LYS A 92 -35.81 -6.53 6.25
N GLU A 93 -36.22 -5.73 7.23
CA GLU A 93 -35.80 -4.32 7.34
C GLU A 93 -34.28 -4.20 7.53
N ILE A 94 -33.69 -5.07 8.35
CA ILE A 94 -32.22 -5.12 8.51
C ILE A 94 -31.54 -5.41 7.18
N LYS A 95 -32.08 -6.35 6.41
CA LYS A 95 -31.54 -6.71 5.09
C LYS A 95 -31.65 -5.55 4.11
N GLU A 96 -32.80 -4.89 4.05
CA GLU A 96 -33.02 -3.72 3.18
C GLU A 96 -32.10 -2.55 3.53
N ILE A 97 -31.89 -2.27 4.83
CA ILE A 97 -30.98 -1.20 5.26
C ILE A 97 -29.54 -1.49 4.81
N VAL A 98 -29.08 -2.73 4.95
CA VAL A 98 -27.70 -3.10 4.65
C VAL A 98 -27.46 -3.26 3.15
N GLU A 99 -28.37 -3.91 2.42
CA GLU A 99 -28.28 -4.10 0.97
C GLU A 99 -28.67 -2.84 0.17
N GLY A 100 -29.32 -1.86 0.81
CA GLY A 100 -29.54 -0.53 0.25
C GLY A 100 -28.25 0.29 0.14
N LEU A 101 -27.17 -0.12 0.80
CA LEU A 101 -25.85 0.48 0.64
C LEU A 101 -25.12 -0.13 -0.57
N PRO A 102 -24.38 0.67 -1.36
CA PRO A 102 -23.69 0.19 -2.54
C PRO A 102 -22.68 -0.91 -2.20
N ASP A 103 -22.71 -1.99 -2.99
CA ASP A 103 -21.83 -3.16 -2.87
C ASP A 103 -21.85 -3.87 -1.50
N CYS A 104 -22.88 -3.67 -0.69
CA CYS A 104 -23.03 -4.36 0.59
C CYS A 104 -23.93 -5.59 0.45
N LYS A 105 -23.51 -6.73 1.02
CA LYS A 105 -24.29 -7.98 0.99
C LYS A 105 -24.38 -8.58 2.38
N VAL A 106 -25.60 -8.83 2.85
CA VAL A 106 -25.81 -9.48 4.14
C VAL A 106 -25.34 -10.93 4.08
N ARG A 107 -24.54 -11.33 5.06
CA ARG A 107 -24.13 -12.73 5.24
C ARG A 107 -25.09 -13.44 6.17
N ASP A 108 -25.30 -12.87 7.35
CA ASP A 108 -26.14 -13.46 8.38
C ASP A 108 -26.55 -12.45 9.45
N ILE A 109 -27.70 -12.72 10.08
CA ILE A 109 -28.27 -11.92 11.16
C ILE A 109 -28.42 -12.84 12.37
N VAL A 110 -27.73 -12.52 13.46
CA VAL A 110 -27.77 -13.29 14.70
C VAL A 110 -28.54 -12.51 15.75
N ARG A 111 -29.63 -13.10 16.25
CA ARG A 111 -30.41 -12.56 17.37
C ARG A 111 -30.15 -13.42 18.60
N ASN A 112 -29.51 -12.84 19.61
CA ASN A 112 -29.38 -13.51 20.90
C ASN A 112 -30.54 -13.06 21.80
N LYS A 113 -31.20 -14.00 22.49
CA LYS A 113 -32.32 -13.70 23.39
C LYS A 113 -31.88 -12.80 24.55
N ASN A 114 -30.62 -12.92 24.96
CA ASN A 114 -30.02 -12.16 26.07
C ASN A 114 -29.41 -10.82 25.65
N SER A 115 -29.20 -10.57 24.35
CA SER A 115 -28.74 -9.27 23.87
C SER A 115 -29.92 -8.37 23.53
N GLY A 116 -29.87 -7.12 23.97
CA GLY A 116 -30.84 -6.08 23.57
C GLY A 116 -30.72 -5.65 22.10
N SER A 117 -29.87 -6.30 21.31
CA SER A 117 -29.59 -5.96 19.90
C SER A 117 -29.47 -7.21 19.04
N ALA A 118 -29.76 -7.05 17.75
CA ALA A 118 -29.40 -8.00 16.70
C ALA A 118 -27.98 -7.68 16.19
N VAL A 119 -27.22 -8.71 15.84
CA VAL A 119 -25.89 -8.57 15.24
C VAL A 119 -25.99 -8.92 13.77
N CYS A 120 -25.72 -7.96 12.88
CA CYS A 120 -25.69 -8.18 11.45
C CYS A 120 -24.24 -8.30 10.98
N ARG A 121 -23.91 -9.41 10.32
CA ARG A 121 -22.64 -9.62 9.64
C ARG A 121 -22.87 -9.47 8.13
N TYR A 122 -22.10 -8.61 7.49
CA TYR A 122 -22.23 -8.33 6.07
C TYR A 122 -20.88 -8.09 5.41
N TRP A 123 -20.82 -8.36 4.12
CA TRP A 123 -19.69 -8.02 3.27
C TRP A 123 -19.82 -6.56 2.84
N ALA A 124 -18.78 -5.78 3.11
CA ALA A 124 -18.65 -4.41 2.66
C ALA A 124 -17.40 -4.29 1.78
N PRO A 125 -17.39 -3.41 0.77
CA PRO A 125 -16.18 -3.15 -0.01
C PRO A 125 -15.05 -2.64 0.91
N ASP A 126 -13.85 -3.19 0.73
CA ASP A 126 -12.67 -2.73 1.48
C ASP A 126 -12.05 -1.52 0.76
N TYR A 127 -12.60 -0.34 1.04
CA TYR A 127 -12.17 0.91 0.40
C TYR A 127 -10.67 1.20 0.57
N MET A 128 -10.04 0.82 1.69
CA MET A 128 -8.61 1.09 1.91
C MET A 128 -7.75 0.23 0.99
N THR A 129 -8.09 -1.05 0.88
CA THR A 129 -7.40 -1.98 -0.02
C THR A 129 -7.63 -1.61 -1.48
N ARG A 130 -8.87 -1.27 -1.86
CA ARG A 130 -9.20 -0.81 -3.21
C ARG A 130 -8.50 0.50 -3.58
N LEU A 131 -8.43 1.46 -2.64
CA LEU A 131 -7.72 2.73 -2.84
C LEU A 131 -6.22 2.48 -3.08
N SER A 132 -5.61 1.59 -2.28
CA SER A 132 -4.21 1.21 -2.45
C SER A 132 -3.98 0.56 -3.82
N ALA A 133 -4.91 -0.29 -4.27
CA ALA A 133 -4.85 -0.90 -5.60
C ALA A 133 -4.91 0.14 -6.73
N LEU A 134 -5.84 1.09 -6.63
CA LEU A 134 -5.96 2.19 -7.58
C LEU A 134 -4.72 3.09 -7.61
N ASP A 135 -4.18 3.45 -6.44
CA ASP A 135 -2.94 4.24 -6.34
C ASP A 135 -1.77 3.52 -7.01
N MET A 136 -1.62 2.21 -6.79
CA MET A 136 -0.61 1.41 -7.48
C MET A 136 -0.82 1.41 -9.00
N MET A 137 -2.05 1.27 -9.48
CA MET A 137 -2.35 1.34 -10.92
C MET A 137 -1.99 2.70 -11.53
N TYR A 138 -2.39 3.80 -10.89
CA TYR A 138 -2.08 5.15 -11.39
C TYR A 138 -0.56 5.41 -11.44
N LYS A 139 0.20 4.89 -10.48
CA LYS A 139 1.67 4.95 -10.47
C LYS A 139 2.28 4.16 -11.62
N ILE A 140 1.77 2.95 -11.88
CA ILE A 140 2.25 2.10 -13.00
C ILE A 140 1.95 2.76 -14.35
N MET A 141 0.74 3.31 -14.51
CA MET A 141 0.34 4.01 -15.74
C MET A 141 1.03 5.37 -15.93
N GLY A 142 1.80 5.84 -14.93
CA GLY A 142 2.56 7.08 -15.00
C GLY A 142 1.72 8.36 -14.85
N TYR A 143 0.44 8.26 -14.52
CA TYR A 143 -0.45 9.43 -14.36
C TYR A 143 -0.12 10.28 -13.13
N TYR A 144 0.49 9.70 -12.10
CA TYR A 144 0.89 10.45 -10.90
C TYR A 144 2.26 9.98 -10.41
N HIS A 145 3.27 10.83 -10.57
CA HIS A 145 4.52 10.70 -9.82
C HIS A 145 4.29 11.41 -8.50
N GLN A 146 4.45 10.72 -7.37
CA GLN A 146 4.41 11.38 -6.06
C GLN A 146 5.39 12.56 -6.10
N HIS A 147 4.86 13.78 -6.09
CA HIS A 147 5.65 14.92 -5.66
C HIS A 147 6.18 14.53 -4.29
N LYS A 148 7.51 14.38 -4.18
CA LYS A 148 8.18 14.24 -2.90
C LYS A 148 7.61 15.33 -2.01
N GLN A 149 6.87 14.95 -0.97
CA GLN A 149 6.66 15.86 0.14
C GLN A 149 8.07 16.17 0.63
N SER A 150 8.60 17.33 0.24
CA SER A 150 9.74 17.93 0.89
C SER A 150 9.43 17.85 2.37
N ALA A 151 10.28 17.16 3.13
CA ALA A 151 10.16 17.06 4.57
C ALA A 151 9.75 18.43 5.11
N ASN A 152 8.67 18.46 5.89
CA ASN A 152 8.32 19.61 6.70
C ASN A 152 9.51 19.88 7.63
N ASN A 153 10.50 20.63 7.15
CA ASN A 153 11.34 21.40 8.03
C ASN A 153 10.40 22.45 8.63
N PRO A 154 10.17 22.47 9.94
CA PRO A 154 9.48 23.60 10.53
C PRO A 154 10.28 24.85 10.18
N VAL A 155 9.66 25.77 9.45
CA VAL A 155 10.22 27.10 9.24
C VAL A 155 10.27 27.74 10.63
N GLU A 156 11.47 27.88 11.21
CA GLU A 156 11.66 28.72 12.40
C GLU A 156 11.31 30.16 12.01
N VAL A 157 10.07 30.58 12.30
CA VAL A 157 9.69 31.99 12.24
C VAL A 157 10.24 32.65 13.50
N ARG A 158 11.39 33.31 13.39
CA ARG A 158 11.89 34.19 14.46
C ARG A 158 11.20 35.54 14.36
N PHE A 159 10.45 35.90 15.40
CA PHE A 159 9.96 37.26 15.57
C PHE A 159 11.13 38.15 15.95
N ILE A 160 11.59 38.98 15.00
CA ILE A 160 12.54 40.05 15.31
C ILE A 160 11.71 41.23 15.83
N ASN A 161 11.86 41.55 17.11
CA ASN A 161 11.27 42.76 17.66
C ASN A 161 12.19 43.94 17.29
N TYR A 162 11.71 44.83 16.41
CA TYR A 162 12.48 45.97 15.90
C TYR A 162 12.85 47.00 16.98
N ALA A 163 12.33 46.87 18.20
CA ALA A 163 12.71 47.69 19.34
C ALA A 163 14.11 47.35 19.91
N ASP A 164 14.63 46.14 19.66
CA ASP A 164 15.90 45.67 20.23
C ASP A 164 17.11 45.86 19.31
N THR A 165 16.91 46.30 18.06
CA THR A 165 18.03 46.72 17.19
C THR A 165 18.50 48.11 17.61
N LYS A 166 19.28 48.17 18.70
CA LYS A 166 20.07 49.35 19.02
C LYS A 166 21.03 49.60 17.85
N HIS A 167 20.85 50.73 17.18
CA HIS A 167 21.83 51.29 16.27
C HIS A 167 23.13 51.52 17.05
N THR A 168 24.09 50.61 16.94
CA THR A 168 25.49 50.93 17.18
C THR A 168 25.95 51.80 16.03
N THR A 169 25.95 53.10 16.30
CA THR A 169 26.71 54.14 15.59
C THR A 169 28.21 53.86 15.71
#